data_AF-A0A929ZC44-F1
#
_entry.id   AF-A0A929ZC44-F1
#
_cell.length_a   1.000
_cell.length_b   1.000
_cell.length_c   1.000
_cell.angle_alpha   90.00
_cell.angle_beta   90.00
_cell.angle_gamma   90.00
#
_symmetry.space_group_name_H-M   'P 1'
#
loop_
_entity.id
_entity.type
_entity.pdbx_description
1 polymer ?
#
loop_
_entity_poly.entity_id
_entity_poly.type
_entity_poly.pdbx_seq_one_letter_code
_entity_poly.pdbx_strand_id
1 'polypeptide(L)'
;MNQMYMIIAVAIIWVVAFAVSITIQMMRKKVEAQLVEKNTTKAIVHFYGNVSEIDGQDVALYHPVKGQMLDTIIALEPGHHTFVGSFQMTENGIVVKHKNYYATDINFAFDVEMSKTYHVGIYKENENNEKVILSLPLAVDGFSSRTLYLIATYE
;
A
#
# COMPACT_ATOMS: atom_id res chain seq x y z
N MET A 1 3.72 37.78 25.63
CA MET A 1 3.34 37.62 24.21
C MET A 1 1.82 37.54 24.14
N ASN A 2 1.15 38.39 23.37
CA ASN A 2 -0.32 38.44 23.35
C ASN A 2 -0.87 37.17 22.68
N GLN A 3 -1.93 36.56 23.23
CA GLN A 3 -2.49 35.29 22.75
C GLN A 3 -2.80 35.30 21.24
N MET A 4 -3.24 36.45 20.72
CA MET A 4 -3.48 36.68 19.29
C MET A 4 -2.23 36.48 18.41
N TYR A 5 -1.05 36.95 18.85
CA TYR A 5 0.19 36.78 18.07
C TYR A 5 0.65 35.32 18.04
N MET A 6 0.39 34.56 19.11
CA MET A 6 0.68 33.13 19.15
C MET A 6 -0.20 32.35 18.16
N ILE A 7 -1.50 32.67 18.10
CA ILE A 7 -2.44 32.04 17.15
C ILE A 7 -2.03 32.32 15.70
N ILE A 8 -1.68 33.56 15.37
CA ILE A 8 -1.24 33.95 14.02
C ILE A 8 0.03 33.20 13.63
N ALA A 9 1.01 33.10 14.53
CA ALA A 9 2.26 32.38 14.26
C ALA A 9 2.01 30.89 13.97
N VAL A 10 1.15 30.24 14.76
CA VAL A 10 0.78 28.82 14.55
C VAL A 10 0.02 28.63 13.23
N ALA A 11 -0.89 29.55 12.89
CA ALA A 11 -1.64 29.48 11.63
C ALA A 11 -0.71 29.57 10.41
N ILE A 12 0.30 30.43 10.45
CA ILE A 12 1.29 30.55 9.36
C ILE A 12 2.09 29.25 9.21
N ILE A 13 2.56 28.66 10.31
CA ILE A 13 3.29 27.38 10.29
C ILE A 13 2.41 26.27 9.69
N TRP A 14 1.14 26.21 10.08
CA TRP A 14 0.20 25.21 9.58
C TRP A 14 -0.05 25.35 8.08
N VAL A 15 -0.21 26.58 7.56
CA VAL A 15 -0.40 26.83 6.12
C VAL A 15 0.83 26.41 5.32
N VAL A 16 2.03 26.69 5.80
CA VAL A 16 3.28 26.25 5.14
C VAL A 16 3.37 24.73 5.12
N ALA A 17 3.10 24.06 6.24
CA ALA A 17 3.11 22.59 6.32
C ALA A 17 2.05 21.97 5.39
N PHE A 18 0.86 22.57 5.32
CA PHE A 18 -0.20 22.12 4.41
C PHE A 18 0.21 22.24 2.94
N ALA A 19 0.78 23.39 2.55
CA ALA A 19 1.26 23.61 1.18
C ALA A 19 2.31 22.56 0.77
N VAL A 20 3.29 22.29 1.64
CA VAL A 20 4.32 21.26 1.40
C VAL A 20 3.69 19.88 1.23
N SER A 21 2.75 19.50 2.10
CA SER A 21 2.06 18.21 2.02
C SER A 21 1.30 18.04 0.70
N ILE A 22 0.59 19.08 0.26
CA ILE A 22 -0.13 19.07 -1.03
C ILE A 22 0.85 18.90 -2.20
N THR A 23 1.98 19.61 -2.21
CA THR A 23 3.00 19.49 -3.26
C THR A 23 3.55 18.06 -3.34
N ILE A 24 3.87 17.44 -2.20
CA ILE A 24 4.37 16.05 -2.15
C ILE A 24 3.32 15.08 -2.73
N GLN A 25 2.04 15.25 -2.37
CA GLN A 25 0.95 14.41 -2.90
C GLN A 25 0.80 14.56 -4.41
N MET A 26 0.89 15.78 -4.95
CA MET A 26 0.85 16.00 -6.40
C MET A 26 2.04 15.36 -7.12
N MET A 27 3.24 15.41 -6.53
CA MET A 27 4.41 14.75 -7.10
C MET A 27 4.22 13.24 -7.18
N ARG A 28 3.72 12.60 -6.11
CA ARG A 28 3.43 11.16 -6.09
C ARG A 28 2.44 10.75 -7.18
N LYS A 29 1.32 11.48 -7.32
CA LYS A 29 0.33 11.27 -8.40
C LYS A 29 0.95 11.33 -9.80
N LYS A 30 1.87 12.27 -10.02
CA LYS A 30 2.55 12.39 -11.33
C LYS A 30 3.48 11.22 -11.60
N VAL A 31 4.24 10.76 -10.60
CA VAL A 31 5.16 9.62 -10.78
C VAL A 31 4.37 8.33 -11.04
N GLU A 32 3.28 8.10 -10.32
CA GLU A 32 2.35 7.00 -10.54
C GLU A 32 1.77 7.03 -11.97
N ALA A 33 1.22 8.17 -12.39
CA ALA A 33 0.70 8.33 -13.76
C ALA A 33 1.77 8.08 -14.83
N GLN A 34 3.00 8.57 -14.64
CA GLN A 34 4.12 8.30 -15.54
C GLN A 34 4.53 6.83 -15.57
N LEU A 35 4.43 6.13 -14.44
CA LEU A 35 4.73 4.71 -14.36
C LEU A 35 3.70 3.89 -15.14
N VAL A 36 2.41 4.23 -15.02
CA VAL A 36 1.33 3.62 -15.82
C VAL A 36 1.51 3.92 -17.31
N GLU A 37 1.75 5.20 -17.67
CA GLU A 37 1.90 5.63 -19.06
C GLU A 37 3.12 4.99 -19.76
N LYS A 38 4.23 4.83 -19.05
CA LYS A 38 5.45 4.19 -19.60
C LYS A 38 5.32 2.68 -19.74
N ASN A 39 4.42 2.05 -18.99
CA ASN A 39 4.35 0.60 -18.83
C ASN A 39 3.01 0.04 -19.31
N THR A 40 2.51 0.50 -20.45
CA THR A 40 1.25 0.03 -21.06
C THR A 40 1.25 -1.47 -21.40
N THR A 41 2.42 -2.08 -21.55
CA THR A 41 2.59 -3.52 -21.84
C THR A 41 2.88 -4.35 -20.58
N LYS A 42 2.91 -3.74 -19.41
CA LYS A 42 3.17 -4.42 -18.13
C LYS A 42 1.91 -4.39 -17.26
N ALA A 43 1.89 -5.25 -16.25
CA ALA A 43 0.95 -5.16 -15.16
C ALA A 43 1.44 -4.14 -14.13
N ILE A 44 0.53 -3.43 -13.49
CA ILE A 44 0.85 -2.53 -12.37
C ILE A 44 0.36 -3.19 -11.09
N VAL A 45 1.19 -3.26 -10.05
CA VAL A 45 0.80 -3.83 -8.76
C VAL A 45 1.03 -2.81 -7.65
N HIS A 46 -0.05 -2.49 -6.94
CA HIS A 46 -0.07 -1.67 -5.74
C HIS A 46 0.00 -2.57 -4.51
N PHE A 47 1.08 -2.46 -3.74
CA PHE A 47 1.22 -3.12 -2.46
C PHE A 47 0.94 -2.14 -1.33
N TYR A 48 -0.15 -2.36 -0.60
CA TYR A 48 -0.47 -1.64 0.64
C TYR A 48 0.34 -2.20 1.82
N GLY A 49 1.66 -2.18 1.64
CA GLY A 49 2.65 -2.76 2.53
C GLY A 49 4.06 -2.54 1.98
N ASN A 50 5.01 -3.26 2.56
CA ASN A 50 6.38 -3.30 2.07
C ASN A 50 6.62 -4.64 1.37
N VAL A 51 7.25 -4.61 0.20
CA VAL A 51 7.69 -5.81 -0.52
C VAL A 51 9.21 -5.83 -0.44
N SER A 52 9.79 -6.94 0.02
CA SER A 52 11.24 -7.11 0.09
C SER A 52 11.79 -7.80 -1.14
N GLU A 53 11.08 -8.80 -1.66
CA GLU A 53 11.53 -9.62 -2.79
C GLU A 53 10.42 -9.90 -3.79
N ILE A 54 10.83 -10.00 -5.05
CA ILE A 54 10.01 -10.43 -6.20
C ILE A 54 10.82 -11.45 -6.99
N ASP A 55 10.25 -12.62 -7.26
CA ASP A 55 10.92 -13.71 -8.00
C ASP A 55 12.29 -14.11 -7.40
N GLY A 56 12.40 -14.04 -6.08
CA GLY A 56 13.63 -14.32 -5.33
C GLY A 56 14.73 -13.27 -5.52
N GLN A 57 14.39 -12.09 -6.06
CA GLN A 57 15.29 -10.96 -6.24
C GLN A 57 14.85 -9.76 -5.41
N ASP A 58 15.80 -8.90 -5.05
CA ASP A 58 15.53 -7.67 -4.32
C ASP A 58 14.58 -6.76 -5.12
N VAL A 59 13.54 -6.24 -4.43
CA VAL A 59 12.53 -5.36 -5.00
C VAL A 59 13.12 -4.13 -5.70
N ALA A 60 14.30 -3.65 -5.28
CA ALA A 60 14.95 -2.46 -5.83
C ALA A 60 15.25 -2.58 -7.34
N LEU A 61 15.45 -3.81 -7.85
CA LEU A 61 15.67 -4.06 -9.28
C LEU A 61 14.45 -3.69 -10.14
N TYR A 62 13.27 -3.72 -9.55
CA TYR A 62 12.00 -3.37 -10.20
C TYR A 62 11.67 -1.88 -10.11
N HIS A 63 12.59 -1.07 -9.56
CA HIS A 63 12.46 0.39 -9.43
C HIS A 63 11.11 0.83 -8.82
N PRO A 64 10.76 0.35 -7.60
CA PRO A 64 9.48 0.61 -6.99
C PRO A 64 9.25 2.10 -6.77
N VAL A 65 8.03 2.55 -7.05
CA VAL A 65 7.58 3.92 -6.79
C VAL A 65 6.74 3.93 -5.51
N LYS A 66 6.87 4.97 -4.69
CA LYS A 66 5.94 5.20 -3.58
C LYS A 66 4.72 5.97 -4.07
N GLY A 67 3.55 5.37 -3.97
CA GLY A 67 2.29 6.01 -4.34
C GLY A 67 1.63 6.75 -3.18
N GLN A 68 0.32 6.92 -3.29
CA GLN A 68 -0.48 7.57 -2.25
C GLN A 68 -0.70 6.64 -1.05
N MET A 69 -0.77 7.21 0.16
CA MET A 69 -0.91 6.44 1.40
C MET A 69 0.25 5.47 1.71
N LEU A 70 1.44 5.71 1.14
CA LEU A 70 2.67 4.92 1.38
C LEU A 70 2.67 3.51 0.76
N ASP A 71 1.77 3.24 -0.19
CA ASP A 71 1.82 2.02 -1.00
C ASP A 71 3.09 1.98 -1.86
N THR A 72 3.46 0.76 -2.23
CA THR A 72 4.60 0.48 -3.10
C THR A 72 4.05 0.01 -4.45
N ILE A 73 4.33 0.77 -5.51
CA ILE A 73 3.82 0.52 -6.86
C ILE A 73 4.94 -0.01 -7.74
N ILE A 74 4.67 -1.13 -8.41
CA ILE A 74 5.67 -1.85 -9.21
C ILE A 74 5.06 -2.22 -10.56
N ALA A 75 5.84 -2.10 -11.63
CA ALA A 75 5.48 -2.58 -12.96
C ALA A 75 6.12 -3.94 -13.22
N LEU A 76 5.32 -4.96 -13.54
CA LEU A 76 5.75 -6.35 -13.74
C LEU A 76 5.40 -6.83 -15.14
N GLU A 77 6.26 -7.67 -15.71
CA GLU A 77 5.90 -8.36 -16.96
C GLU A 77 4.68 -9.25 -16.74
N PRO A 78 3.85 -9.53 -17.76
CA PRO A 78 2.75 -10.47 -17.62
C PRO A 78 3.27 -11.89 -17.34
N GLY A 79 2.69 -12.58 -16.35
CA GLY A 79 3.10 -13.93 -15.98
C GLY A 79 2.91 -14.25 -14.50
N HIS A 80 3.46 -15.39 -14.10
CA HIS A 80 3.46 -15.84 -12.72
C HIS A 80 4.59 -15.19 -11.94
N HIS A 81 4.27 -14.51 -10.84
CA HIS A 81 5.25 -13.88 -9.97
C HIS A 81 5.12 -14.34 -8.53
N THR A 82 6.27 -14.42 -7.86
CA THR A 82 6.36 -14.71 -6.42
C THR A 82 6.80 -13.46 -5.67
N PHE A 83 6.28 -13.29 -4.46
CA PHE A 83 6.45 -12.08 -3.66
C PHE A 83 6.75 -12.43 -2.22
N VAL A 84 7.60 -11.62 -1.60
CA VAL A 84 7.83 -11.61 -0.15
C VAL A 84 7.47 -10.24 0.38
N GLY A 85 6.47 -10.18 1.25
CA GLY A 85 5.91 -8.92 1.72
C GLY A 85 5.65 -8.87 3.22
N SER A 86 5.71 -7.66 3.76
CA SER A 86 5.35 -7.32 5.12
C SER A 86 4.21 -6.30 5.10
N PHE A 87 3.17 -6.57 5.87
CA PHE A 87 1.95 -5.78 5.89
C PHE A 87 1.55 -5.44 7.33
N GLN A 88 0.95 -4.27 7.50
CA GLN A 88 0.49 -3.79 8.79
C GLN A 88 -0.98 -3.42 8.69
N MET A 89 -1.77 -3.88 9.66
CA MET A 89 -3.15 -3.43 9.84
C MET A 89 -3.30 -2.85 11.24
N THR A 90 -3.90 -1.67 11.33
CA THR A 90 -4.25 -1.06 12.62
C THR A 90 -5.74 -1.19 12.83
N GLU A 91 -6.15 -1.87 13.90
CA GLU A 91 -7.55 -1.88 14.31
C GLU A 91 -7.83 -0.69 15.22
N ASN A 92 -8.65 0.23 14.73
CA ASN A 92 -9.11 1.38 15.50
C ASN A 92 -10.44 1.04 16.17
N GLY A 93 -10.42 0.87 17.49
CA GLY A 93 -11.62 0.77 18.33
C GLY A 93 -11.77 2.00 19.21
N ILE A 94 -12.99 2.49 19.39
CA ILE A 94 -13.31 3.60 20.32
C ILE A 94 -13.07 3.18 21.79
N VAL A 95 -13.06 1.87 22.08
CA VAL A 95 -12.98 1.30 23.45
C VAL A 95 -11.78 0.36 23.66
N VAL A 96 -11.17 -0.16 22.59
CA VAL A 96 -10.08 -1.15 22.68
C VAL A 96 -8.77 -0.45 22.29
N LYS A 97 -7.74 -0.58 23.15
CA LYS A 97 -6.38 -0.07 22.91
C LYS A 97 -5.96 -0.32 21.46
N HIS A 98 -5.40 0.70 20.80
CA HIS A 98 -4.82 0.59 19.46
C HIS A 98 -3.98 -0.68 19.37
N LYS A 99 -4.41 -1.62 18.53
CA LYS A 99 -3.68 -2.85 18.30
C LYS A 99 -3.19 -2.83 16.87
N ASN A 100 -1.87 -2.70 16.75
CA ASN A 100 -1.17 -2.83 15.49
C ASN A 100 -0.89 -4.32 15.27
N TYR A 101 -1.29 -4.82 14.12
CA TYR A 101 -1.01 -6.18 13.67
C TYR A 101 0.03 -6.11 12.56
N TYR A 102 1.02 -6.99 12.64
CA TYR A 102 2.11 -7.07 11.67
C TYR A 102 2.14 -8.50 11.14
N ALA A 103 2.16 -8.63 9.82
CA ALA A 103 2.43 -9.88 9.16
C ALA A 103 3.69 -9.67 8.33
N THR A 104 4.79 -10.30 8.72
CA THR A 104 6.11 -10.16 8.09
C THR A 104 6.46 -11.42 7.33
N ASP A 105 7.33 -11.28 6.33
CA ASP A 105 7.88 -12.40 5.55
C ASP A 105 6.81 -13.32 4.94
N ILE A 106 5.70 -12.73 4.48
CA ILE A 106 4.63 -13.47 3.83
C ILE A 106 5.08 -13.79 2.40
N ASN A 107 5.21 -15.08 2.11
CA ASN A 107 5.42 -15.59 0.77
C ASN A 107 4.07 -15.79 0.09
N PHE A 108 3.88 -15.20 -1.08
CA PHE A 108 2.67 -15.36 -1.88
C PHE A 108 2.99 -15.27 -3.37
N ALA A 109 2.10 -15.78 -4.20
CA ALA A 109 2.28 -15.80 -5.64
C ALA A 109 0.94 -15.65 -6.35
N PHE A 110 0.94 -14.95 -7.47
CA PHE A 110 -0.23 -14.83 -8.34
C PHE A 110 0.19 -14.44 -9.74
N ASP A 111 -0.70 -14.68 -10.70
CA ASP A 111 -0.50 -14.32 -12.09
C ASP A 111 -0.96 -12.88 -12.35
N VAL A 112 -0.13 -12.12 -13.07
CA VAL A 112 -0.44 -10.76 -13.52
C VAL A 112 -0.62 -10.72 -15.03
N GLU A 113 -1.60 -9.94 -15.47
CA GLU A 113 -1.95 -9.77 -16.87
C GLU A 113 -1.55 -8.37 -17.36
N MET A 114 -1.22 -8.28 -18.64
CA MET A 114 -0.85 -7.03 -19.29
C MET A 114 -1.94 -5.96 -19.12
N SER A 115 -1.52 -4.71 -18.86
CA SER A 115 -2.41 -3.54 -18.80
C SER A 115 -3.49 -3.62 -17.72
N LYS A 116 -3.33 -4.51 -16.73
CA LYS A 116 -4.18 -4.57 -15.53
C LYS A 116 -3.46 -3.98 -14.33
N THR A 117 -4.25 -3.39 -13.44
CA THR A 117 -3.78 -2.87 -12.16
C THR A 117 -4.26 -3.78 -11.05
N TYR A 118 -3.33 -4.22 -10.21
CA TYR A 118 -3.58 -5.13 -9.10
C TYR A 118 -3.41 -4.39 -7.77
N HIS A 119 -4.24 -4.70 -6.79
CA HIS A 119 -4.20 -4.14 -5.44
C HIS A 119 -4.01 -5.25 -4.42
N VAL A 120 -2.89 -5.21 -3.67
CA VAL A 120 -2.50 -6.23 -2.69
C VAL A 120 -2.48 -5.62 -1.30
N GLY A 121 -3.31 -6.14 -0.40
CA GLY A 121 -3.39 -5.68 0.98
C GLY A 121 -3.95 -6.72 1.94
N ILE A 122 -3.92 -6.41 3.23
CA ILE A 122 -4.54 -7.22 4.29
C ILE A 122 -5.94 -6.69 4.58
N TYR A 123 -6.92 -7.59 4.54
CA TYR A 123 -8.32 -7.29 4.82
C TYR A 123 -8.91 -8.30 5.80
N LYS A 124 -9.88 -7.85 6.60
CA LYS A 124 -10.64 -8.72 7.52
C LYS A 124 -11.67 -9.57 6.77
N GLU A 125 -12.26 -9.00 5.72
CA GLU A 125 -13.27 -9.62 4.88
C GLU A 125 -13.22 -8.93 3.50
N ASN A 126 -13.60 -9.64 2.44
CA ASN A 126 -13.72 -9.07 1.11
C ASN A 126 -15.06 -8.32 0.99
N GLU A 127 -15.15 -7.15 1.60
CA GLU A 127 -16.39 -6.35 1.64
C GLU A 127 -16.66 -5.61 0.32
N ASN A 128 -15.62 -5.40 -0.50
CA ASN A 128 -15.76 -4.80 -1.82
C ASN A 128 -15.94 -5.91 -2.85
N ASN A 129 -16.97 -5.79 -3.69
CA ASN A 129 -17.32 -6.69 -4.80
C ASN A 129 -16.22 -6.82 -5.90
N GLU A 130 -14.97 -6.51 -5.58
CA GLU A 130 -13.79 -6.65 -6.41
C GLU A 130 -13.46 -8.13 -6.62
N LYS A 131 -12.92 -8.45 -7.80
CA LYS A 131 -12.56 -9.82 -8.14
C LYS A 131 -11.31 -10.24 -7.39
N VAL A 132 -11.49 -11.11 -6.39
CA VAL A 132 -10.41 -11.72 -5.61
C VAL A 132 -9.66 -12.74 -6.46
N ILE A 133 -8.35 -12.53 -6.61
CA ILE A 133 -7.46 -13.39 -7.39
C ILE A 133 -6.62 -14.27 -6.45
N LEU A 134 -6.34 -13.76 -5.25
CA LEU A 134 -5.66 -14.48 -4.18
C LEU A 134 -6.34 -14.13 -2.86
N SER A 135 -6.53 -15.14 -2.02
CA SER A 135 -7.02 -15.00 -0.65
C SER A 135 -6.22 -15.95 0.24
N LEU A 136 -5.24 -15.42 0.96
CA LEU A 136 -4.38 -16.21 1.85
C LEU A 136 -4.79 -15.99 3.31
N PRO A 137 -5.23 -17.04 4.03
CA PRO A 137 -5.47 -16.93 5.46
C PRO A 137 -4.15 -16.69 6.20
N LEU A 138 -3.99 -15.52 6.82
CA LEU A 138 -2.83 -15.19 7.62
C LEU A 138 -3.09 -15.54 9.08
N ALA A 139 -2.35 -16.51 9.61
CA ALA A 139 -2.27 -16.77 11.04
C ALA A 139 -1.30 -15.76 11.66
N VAL A 140 -1.82 -14.59 12.04
CA VAL A 140 -1.01 -13.53 12.66
C VAL A 140 -0.99 -13.74 14.17
N ASP A 141 0.19 -13.74 14.79
CA ASP A 141 0.28 -13.85 16.25
C ASP A 141 -0.45 -12.69 16.93
N GLY A 142 -1.35 -13.03 17.87
CA GLY A 142 -2.22 -12.07 18.54
C GLY A 142 -3.54 -11.79 17.82
N PHE A 143 -3.84 -12.42 16.69
CA PHE A 143 -5.20 -12.48 16.16
C PHE A 143 -6.03 -13.45 16.99
N SER A 144 -6.87 -12.93 17.89
CA SER A 144 -7.94 -13.74 18.48
C SER A 144 -8.92 -14.11 17.35
N SER A 145 -8.79 -15.34 16.86
CA SER A 145 -9.79 -16.10 16.10
C SER A 145 -10.31 -15.52 14.77
N ARG A 146 -9.63 -14.56 14.12
CA ARG A 146 -10.08 -14.01 12.84
C ARG A 146 -9.04 -14.28 11.74
N THR A 147 -9.45 -14.96 10.69
CA THR A 147 -8.62 -15.17 9.51
C THR A 147 -8.48 -13.83 8.78
N LEU A 148 -7.27 -13.29 8.67
CA LEU A 148 -6.98 -12.18 7.76
C LEU A 148 -6.73 -12.74 6.37
N TYR A 149 -7.11 -11.96 5.35
CA TYR A 149 -6.88 -12.34 3.96
C TYR A 149 -5.93 -11.35 3.32
N LEU A 150 -4.85 -11.87 2.75
CA LEU A 150 -4.13 -11.13 1.71
C LEU A 150 -4.98 -11.22 0.44
N ILE A 151 -5.56 -10.09 0.06
CA ILE A 151 -6.44 -10.00 -1.12
C ILE A 151 -5.65 -9.30 -2.22
N ALA A 152 -5.56 -9.96 -3.37
CA ALA A 152 -5.17 -9.34 -4.63
C ALA A 152 -6.42 -9.13 -5.48
N THR A 153 -6.76 -7.88 -5.79
CA THR A 153 -7.88 -7.52 -6.70
C THR A 153 -7.36 -6.83 -7.94
N TYR A 154 -8.14 -6.79 -9.02
CA TYR A 154 -7.80 -6.01 -10.22
C TYR A 154 -9.00 -5.21 -10.73
N GLU A 155 -8.73 -4.04 -11.32
CA GLU A 155 -9.70 -3.22 -12.09
C GLU A 155 -9.75 -3.63 -13.58
#